data_AF-A0A815WR38-F1
#
_entry.id   AF-A0A815WR38-F1
#
_cell.length_a   1.000
_cell.length_b   1.000
_cell.length_c   1.000
_cell.angle_alpha   90.00
_cell.angle_beta   90.00
_cell.angle_gamma   90.00
#
_symmetry.space_group_name_H-M   'P 1'
#
loop_
_entity.id
_entity.type
_entity.pdbx_description
1 polymer ?
#
loop_
_entity_poly.entity_id
_entity_poly.type
_entity_poly.pdbx_seq_one_letter_code
_entity_poly.pdbx_strand_id
1 'polypeptide(L)'
;MHHMILIWILYNIPILVYYNYIVLSTSHQAICVVTEQAFIQFNNYANRFLVGKFLPICITCIFGVLALYNIKNIARRALEKQLTIMVLLQAVVMLFTNVPYIITYLLQGIHPIPQCCTFGNQFLRFRNSPEAIPES
;
A
#
# COMPACT_ATOMS: atom_id res chain seq x y z
N MET A 1 -22.03 -10.50 -5.42
CA MET A 1 -21.58 -9.45 -4.46
C MET A 1 -21.08 -10.06 -3.15
N HIS A 2 -21.82 -10.99 -2.51
CA HIS A 2 -21.41 -11.66 -1.27
C HIS A 2 -20.02 -12.34 -1.29
N HIS A 3 -19.66 -13.04 -2.37
CA HIS A 3 -18.35 -13.71 -2.47
C HIS A 3 -17.16 -12.74 -2.45
N MET A 4 -17.34 -11.52 -2.97
CA MET A 4 -16.29 -10.49 -2.97
C MET A 4 -16.00 -9.98 -1.55
N ILE A 5 -17.04 -9.88 -0.72
CA ILE A 5 -16.92 -9.45 0.68
C ILE A 5 -16.16 -10.50 1.48
N LEU A 6 -16.48 -11.79 1.28
CA LEU A 6 -15.78 -12.88 1.96
C LEU A 6 -14.28 -12.92 1.60
N ILE A 7 -13.94 -12.74 0.33
CA ILE A 7 -12.55 -12.66 -0.13
C ILE A 7 -11.83 -11.48 0.54
N TRP A 8 -12.49 -10.32 0.62
CA TRP A 8 -11.95 -9.14 1.28
C TRP A 8 -11.71 -9.34 2.77
N ILE A 9 -12.66 -9.96 3.47
CA ILE A 9 -12.50 -10.27 4.90
C ILE A 9 -11.32 -11.23 5.08
N LEU A 10 -11.29 -12.33 4.31
CA LEU A 10 -10.24 -13.34 4.40
C LEU A 10 -8.84 -12.76 4.14
N TYR A 11 -8.74 -11.85 3.18
CA TYR A 11 -7.50 -11.16 2.84
C TYR A 11 -6.97 -10.25 3.96
N ASN A 12 -7.86 -9.68 4.79
CA ASN A 12 -7.47 -8.77 5.88
C ASN A 12 -7.19 -9.50 7.21
N ILE A 13 -7.57 -10.77 7.35
CA ILE A 13 -7.32 -11.56 8.59
C ILE A 13 -5.84 -11.56 9.01
N PRO A 14 -4.85 -11.79 8.11
CA PRO A 14 -3.44 -11.79 8.50
C PRO A 14 -3.01 -10.44 9.10
N ILE A 15 -3.55 -9.34 8.57
CA ILE A 15 -3.24 -8.00 9.10
C ILE A 15 -3.72 -7.87 10.54
N LEU A 16 -4.92 -8.35 10.87
CA LEU A 16 -5.42 -8.34 12.24
C LEU A 16 -4.56 -9.17 13.20
N VAL A 17 -4.01 -10.30 12.75
CA VAL A 17 -3.24 -11.22 13.60
C VAL A 17 -1.85 -10.68 13.94
N TYR A 18 -1.18 -10.01 13.00
CA TYR A 18 0.20 -9.53 13.19
C TYR A 18 0.32 -8.10 13.71
N TYR A 19 -0.80 -7.41 13.93
CA TYR A 19 -0.82 -6.08 14.56
C TYR A 19 -0.79 -6.22 16.08
N ASN A 20 0.28 -5.75 16.70
CA ASN A 20 0.44 -5.76 18.15
C ASN A 20 0.27 -4.36 18.74
N TYR A 21 -0.29 -4.32 19.95
CA TYR A 21 -0.41 -3.12 20.74
C TYR A 21 0.85 -2.96 21.59
N ILE A 22 1.60 -1.88 21.39
CA ILE A 22 2.72 -1.52 22.26
C ILE A 22 2.45 -0.17 22.91
N VAL A 23 2.76 -0.05 24.19
CA VAL A 23 2.69 1.20 24.93
C VAL A 23 4.07 1.85 24.88
N LEU A 24 4.15 3.07 24.36
CA LEU A 24 5.39 3.84 24.41
C LEU A 24 5.67 4.21 25.87
N SER A 25 6.84 3.78 26.35
CA SER A 25 7.31 4.05 27.71
C SER A 25 7.54 5.53 28.00
N THR A 26 7.68 6.37 26.98
CA THR A 26 7.98 7.81 27.11
C THR A 26 6.75 8.72 27.07
N SER A 27 5.66 8.31 26.43
CA SER A 27 4.48 9.16 26.24
C SER A 27 3.20 8.55 26.81
N HIS A 28 3.26 7.33 27.35
CA HIS A 28 2.09 6.51 27.68
C HIS A 28 1.09 6.37 26.52
N GLN A 29 1.52 6.65 25.28
CA GLN A 29 0.68 6.50 24.11
C GLN A 29 0.75 5.08 23.59
N ALA A 30 -0.43 4.53 23.39
CA ALA A 30 -0.63 3.29 22.70
C ALA A 30 -0.40 3.45 21.20
N ILE A 31 0.51 2.66 20.62
CA ILE A 31 0.61 2.55 19.16
C ILE A 31 0.42 1.10 18.72
N CYS A 32 -0.30 0.95 17.61
CA CYS A 32 -0.49 -0.34 16.96
C CYS A 32 0.56 -0.48 15.87
N VAL A 33 1.53 -1.38 16.08
CA VAL A 33 2.60 -1.65 15.12
C VAL A 33 2.74 -3.13 14.86
N VAL A 34 3.19 -3.45 13.65
CA VAL A 34 3.57 -4.79 13.28
C VAL A 34 4.96 -5.06 13.87
N THR A 35 5.10 -6.10 14.69
CA THR A 35 6.37 -6.45 15.34
C THR A 35 7.20 -7.43 14.51
N GLU A 36 6.54 -8.27 13.71
CA GLU A 36 7.20 -9.31 12.91
C GLU A 36 7.77 -8.76 11.61
N GLN A 37 9.11 -8.72 11.50
CA GLN A 37 9.81 -8.19 10.32
C GLN A 37 9.47 -8.96 9.03
N ALA A 38 9.27 -10.28 9.12
CA ALA A 38 8.87 -11.10 7.98
C ALA A 38 7.49 -10.69 7.45
N PHE A 39 6.55 -10.38 8.33
CA PHE A 39 5.22 -9.92 7.94
C PHE A 39 5.26 -8.50 7.37
N ILE A 40 6.11 -7.61 7.89
CA ILE A 40 6.31 -6.28 7.32
C ILE A 40 6.77 -6.38 5.88
N GLN A 41 7.79 -7.18 5.59
CA GLN A 41 8.31 -7.36 4.23
C GLN A 41 7.25 -7.99 3.31
N PHE A 42 6.57 -9.04 3.76
CA PHE A 42 5.49 -9.66 2.99
C PHE A 42 4.36 -8.68 2.67
N ASN A 43 3.88 -7.94 3.66
CA ASN A 43 2.79 -6.98 3.48
C ASN A 43 3.20 -5.82 2.56
N ASN A 44 4.44 -5.39 2.63
CA ASN A 44 4.98 -4.30 1.83
C ASN A 44 5.19 -4.70 0.35
N TYR A 45 5.91 -5.80 0.11
CA TYR A 45 6.30 -6.20 -1.24
C TYR A 45 5.29 -7.11 -1.94
N ALA A 46 4.67 -8.05 -1.23
CA ALA A 46 3.70 -8.96 -1.85
C ALA A 46 2.30 -8.35 -1.82
N ASN A 47 1.85 -7.89 -0.65
CA ASN A 47 0.45 -7.53 -0.46
C ASN A 47 0.13 -6.15 -1.06
N ARG A 48 0.79 -5.09 -0.57
CA ARG A 48 0.54 -3.71 -1.02
C ARG A 48 0.97 -3.47 -2.46
N PHE A 49 2.15 -3.98 -2.84
CA PHE A 49 2.68 -3.74 -4.17
C PHE A 49 2.10 -4.70 -5.22
N LEU A 50 2.21 -6.02 -5.00
CA LEU A 50 1.82 -7.00 -6.02
C LEU A 50 0.30 -7.09 -6.18
N VAL A 51 -0.43 -7.31 -5.08
CA VAL A 51 -1.90 -7.46 -5.12
C VAL A 51 -2.59 -6.10 -5.23
N GLY A 52 -2.14 -5.10 -4.47
CA GLY A 52 -2.81 -3.79 -4.40
C GLY A 52 -2.59 -2.88 -5.61
N LYS A 53 -1.47 -3.00 -6.32
CA LYS A 53 -1.07 -2.05 -7.37
C LYS A 53 -0.78 -2.75 -8.71
N PHE A 54 0.13 -3.72 -8.71
CA PHE A 54 0.59 -4.34 -9.95
C PHE A 54 -0.51 -5.15 -10.64
N LEU A 55 -1.18 -6.04 -9.91
CA LEU A 55 -2.27 -6.87 -10.43
C LEU A 55 -3.44 -6.07 -11.03
N PRO A 56 -3.99 -5.02 -10.37
CA PRO A 56 -5.04 -4.20 -10.98
C PRO A 56 -4.56 -3.41 -12.20
N ILE A 57 -3.28 -3.00 -12.27
CA ILE A 57 -2.70 -2.39 -13.47
C ILE A 57 -2.63 -3.41 -14.60
N CYS A 58 -2.14 -4.62 -14.36
CA CYS A 58 -2.09 -5.67 -15.38
C CYS A 58 -3.48 -5.99 -15.93
N ILE A 59 -4.46 -6.14 -15.04
CA ILE A 59 -5.85 -6.41 -15.43
C ILE A 59 -6.42 -5.25 -16.24
N THR A 60 -6.26 -4.00 -15.79
CA THR A 60 -6.77 -2.84 -16.53
C THR A 60 -6.07 -2.64 -17.88
N CYS A 61 -4.77 -2.95 -17.99
CA CYS A 61 -4.06 -2.96 -19.27
C CYS A 61 -4.61 -4.03 -20.23
N ILE A 62 -4.83 -5.26 -19.75
CA ILE A 62 -5.39 -6.35 -20.59
C ILE A 62 -6.78 -5.95 -21.09
N PHE A 63 -7.66 -5.48 -20.20
CA PHE A 63 -8.99 -5.01 -20.58
C PHE A 63 -8.95 -3.78 -21.48
N GLY A 64 -8.01 -2.85 -21.27
CA GLY A 64 -7.80 -1.69 -22.12
C GLY A 64 -7.35 -2.07 -23.54
N VAL A 65 -6.47 -3.07 -23.68
CA VAL A 65 -6.05 -3.60 -24.98
C VAL A 65 -7.21 -4.31 -25.68
N LEU A 66 -7.94 -5.19 -24.98
CA LEU A 66 -9.15 -5.85 -25.50
C LEU A 66 -10.19 -4.83 -25.97
N ALA A 67 -10.38 -3.75 -25.20
CA ALA A 67 -11.21 -2.61 -25.54
C ALA A 67 -10.78 -1.93 -26.85
N LEU A 68 -9.49 -1.70 -27.06
CA LEU A 68 -8.96 -1.09 -28.29
C LEU A 68 -9.17 -1.99 -29.51
N TYR A 69 -8.97 -3.30 -29.38
CA TYR A 69 -9.29 -4.25 -30.45
C TYR A 69 -10.79 -4.27 -30.78
N ASN A 70 -11.64 -4.22 -29.75
CA ASN A 70 -13.09 -4.18 -29.92
C ASN A 70 -13.60 -2.88 -30.56
N ILE A 71 -13.04 -1.71 -30.23
CA ILE A 71 -13.40 -0.44 -30.89
C ILE A 71 -13.18 -0.51 -32.41
N LYS A 72 -12.12 -1.22 -32.85
CA LYS A 72 -11.80 -1.36 -34.27
C LYS A 72 -12.81 -2.23 -35.03
N ASN A 73 -13.50 -3.15 -34.35
CA ASN A 73 -14.53 -4.03 -34.92
C ASN A 73 -15.98 -3.57 -34.65
N ILE A 74 -16.22 -2.80 -33.59
CA ILE A 74 -17.55 -2.38 -33.12
C ILE A 74 -17.82 -0.93 -33.54
N ALA A 75 -17.94 -0.71 -34.85
CA ALA A 75 -18.28 0.61 -35.39
C ALA A 75 -19.78 0.98 -35.26
N ARG A 76 -20.64 0.13 -34.65
CA ARG A 76 -22.11 0.28 -34.72
C ARG A 76 -22.88 0.41 -33.40
N ARG A 77 -22.26 0.33 -32.21
CA ARG A 77 -23.00 0.41 -30.92
C ARG A 77 -22.48 1.54 -30.02
N ALA A 78 -23.28 2.60 -29.88
CA ALA A 78 -22.95 3.76 -29.06
C ALA A 78 -22.77 3.43 -27.56
N LEU A 79 -23.55 2.46 -27.04
CA LEU A 79 -23.49 2.04 -25.64
C LEU A 79 -22.16 1.34 -25.29
N GLU A 80 -21.65 0.49 -26.18
CA GLU A 80 -20.37 -0.21 -25.99
C GLU A 80 -19.19 0.78 -26.08
N LYS A 81 -19.33 1.84 -26.91
CA LYS A 81 -18.33 2.92 -27.00
C LYS A 81 -18.21 3.71 -25.70
N GLN A 82 -19.32 4.03 -25.04
CA GLN A 82 -19.32 4.79 -23.79
C GLN A 82 -18.63 4.00 -22.66
N LEU A 83 -18.95 2.71 -22.51
CA LEU A 83 -18.32 1.84 -21.52
C LEU A 83 -16.81 1.72 -21.78
N THR A 84 -16.43 1.56 -23.06
CA THR A 84 -15.02 1.41 -23.43
C THR A 84 -14.20 2.68 -23.15
N ILE A 85 -14.76 3.86 -23.45
CA ILE A 85 -14.14 5.14 -23.12
C ILE A 85 -13.99 5.29 -21.60
N MET A 86 -15.01 4.92 -20.82
CA MET A 86 -14.94 4.98 -19.35
C MET A 86 -13.80 4.12 -18.79
N VAL A 87 -13.69 2.87 -19.27
CA VAL A 87 -12.63 1.95 -18.83
C VAL A 87 -11.24 2.43 -19.24
N LEU A 88 -11.09 2.96 -20.46
CA LEU A 88 -9.82 3.51 -20.93
C LEU A 88 -9.39 4.72 -20.09
N LEU A 89 -10.32 5.62 -19.79
CA LEU A 89 -10.05 6.82 -18.99
C LEU A 89 -9.70 6.44 -17.55
N GLN A 90 -10.39 5.45 -16.97
CA GLN A 90 -10.05 4.89 -15.67
C GLN A 90 -8.66 4.24 -15.66
N ALA A 91 -8.29 3.49 -16.69
CA ALA A 91 -6.96 2.89 -16.81
C ALA A 91 -5.84 3.96 -16.88
N VAL A 92 -6.06 5.03 -17.67
CA VAL A 92 -5.13 6.15 -17.78
C VAL A 92 -4.95 6.85 -16.42
N VAL A 93 -6.05 7.18 -15.74
CA VAL A 93 -5.99 7.81 -14.41
C VAL A 93 -5.31 6.90 -13.38
N MET A 94 -5.62 5.60 -13.38
CA MET A 94 -4.95 4.63 -12.50
C MET A 94 -3.45 4.54 -12.77
N LEU A 95 -3.03 4.64 -14.03
CA LEU A 95 -1.62 4.60 -14.39
C LEU A 95 -0.89 5.85 -13.89
N PHE A 96 -1.45 7.05 -14.16
CA PHE A 96 -0.86 8.30 -13.69
C PHE A 96 -0.83 8.47 -12.18
N THR A 97 -1.78 7.88 -11.45
CA THR A 97 -1.81 7.93 -9.98
C THR A 97 -0.91 6.89 -9.33
N ASN A 98 -0.81 5.68 -9.89
CA ASN A 98 -0.05 4.59 -9.26
C ASN A 98 1.43 4.56 -9.65
N VAL A 99 1.81 4.97 -10.86
CA VAL A 99 3.21 5.02 -11.30
C VAL A 99 4.10 5.89 -10.39
N PRO A 100 3.77 7.17 -10.09
CA PRO A 100 4.61 7.98 -9.21
C PRO A 100 4.70 7.40 -7.80
N TYR A 101 3.63 6.80 -7.30
CA TYR A 101 3.62 6.11 -6.01
C TYR A 101 4.55 4.89 -5.99
N ILE A 102 4.57 4.10 -7.07
CA ILE A 102 5.49 2.97 -7.21
C ILE A 102 6.93 3.45 -7.27
N ILE A 103 7.21 4.52 -8.02
CA ILE A 103 8.56 5.08 -8.15
C ILE A 103 9.06 5.58 -6.78
N THR A 104 8.25 6.35 -6.03
CA THR A 104 8.66 6.82 -4.71
C THR A 104 8.86 5.66 -3.73
N TYR A 105 8.02 4.62 -3.80
CA TYR A 105 8.16 3.43 -2.97
C TYR A 105 9.44 2.66 -3.28
N LEU A 106 9.78 2.48 -4.56
CA LEU A 106 11.03 1.83 -4.98
C LEU A 106 12.24 2.65 -4.57
N LEU A 107 12.21 3.98 -4.73
CA LEU A 107 13.29 4.87 -4.28
C LEU A 107 13.50 4.81 -2.76
N GLN A 108 12.42 4.73 -1.97
CA GLN A 108 12.47 4.51 -0.52
C GLN A 108 12.96 3.11 -0.14
N GLY A 109 12.82 2.11 -1.02
CA GLY A 109 13.40 0.79 -0.83
C GLY A 109 14.90 0.72 -1.19
N ILE A 110 15.33 1.49 -2.20
CA ILE A 110 16.72 1.53 -2.70
C ILE A 110 17.64 2.30 -1.73
N HIS A 111 17.15 3.38 -1.14
CA HIS A 111 17.73 3.94 0.08
C HIS A 111 16.92 3.42 1.25
N PRO A 112 17.28 2.29 1.88
CA PRO A 112 16.79 2.03 3.22
C PRO A 112 17.35 3.17 4.07
N ILE A 113 16.60 4.26 4.22
CA ILE A 113 16.70 5.04 5.45
C ILE A 113 16.46 3.97 6.49
N PRO A 114 17.46 3.60 7.29
CA PRO A 114 17.27 2.54 8.25
C PRO A 114 16.07 2.99 9.07
N GLN A 115 15.01 2.19 9.17
CA GLN A 115 13.99 2.47 10.17
C GLN A 115 14.60 2.46 11.58
N CYS A 116 15.83 1.94 11.73
CA CYS A 116 16.74 2.18 12.85
C CYS A 116 17.23 3.63 13.02
N CYS A 117 17.33 4.45 11.98
CA CYS A 117 17.76 5.85 12.07
C CYS A 117 16.62 6.83 12.31
N THR A 118 15.35 6.44 12.15
CA THR A 118 14.21 7.28 12.56
C THR A 118 13.76 6.92 13.97
N PHE A 119 13.74 5.63 14.33
CA PHE A 119 13.41 5.18 15.70
C PHE A 119 14.61 5.34 16.65
N GLY A 120 15.83 5.01 16.20
CA GLY A 120 17.06 5.13 17.00
C GLY A 120 17.57 6.57 17.18
N ASN A 121 17.34 7.48 16.23
CA ASN A 121 17.68 8.91 16.45
C ASN A 121 16.68 9.63 17.34
N GLN A 122 15.43 9.17 17.45
CA GLN A 122 14.54 9.62 18.52
C GLN A 122 15.02 9.05 19.87
N PHE A 123 15.34 7.74 19.93
CA PHE A 123 15.81 7.09 21.16
C PHE A 123 17.14 7.66 21.70
N LEU A 124 18.10 8.00 20.83
CA LEU A 124 19.39 8.59 21.22
C LEU A 124 19.31 10.10 21.48
N ARG A 125 18.36 10.84 20.89
CA ARG A 125 18.09 12.24 21.30
C ARG A 125 17.48 12.34 22.69
N PHE A 126 16.61 11.40 23.08
CA PHE A 126 15.99 11.41 24.41
C PHE A 126 16.94 10.92 25.52
N ARG A 127 17.94 10.07 25.21
CA ARG A 127 18.93 9.63 26.20
C ARG A 127 19.92 10.73 26.61
N ASN A 128 20.18 11.72 25.75
CA ASN A 128 21.16 12.77 25.99
C ASN A 128 20.56 14.10 26.45
N SER A 129 19.29 14.15 26.87
CA SER A 129 18.73 15.35 27.51
C SER A 129 18.98 15.30 29.03
N PRO A 130 19.86 16.14 29.59
CA PRO A 130 20.22 16.09 31.00
C PRO A 130 19.22 16.91 31.81
N GLU A 131 18.09 16.32 32.19
CA GLU A 131 17.21 16.91 33.21
C GLU A 131 16.91 15.88 34.31
N ALA A 132 17.79 15.96 35.31
CA ALA A 132 17.53 15.95 36.75
C ALA A 132 16.52 14.91 37.29
N ILE A 133 17.12 13.88 37.89
CA ILE A 133 16.57 13.11 39.02
C ILE A 133 16.29 14.09 40.19
N PRO A 134 15.09 14.13 40.79
CA PRO A 134 14.97 14.48 42.18
C PRO A 134 14.97 13.18 43.00
N GLU A 135 16.03 13.03 43.80
CA GLU A 135 16.04 12.10 44.93
C GLU A 135 14.96 12.52 45.95
N SER A 136 14.50 11.49 46.67
CA SER A 136 13.55 11.46 47.78
C SER A 136 13.61 12.60 48.79
#